data_AF-A0AAN1NUW8-F1
#
_entry.id   AF-A0AAN1NUW8-F1
#
_cell.length_a   1.000
_cell.length_b   1.000
_cell.length_c   1.000
_cell.angle_alpha   90.00
_cell.angle_beta   90.00
_cell.angle_gamma   90.00
#
_symmetry.space_group_name_H-M   'P 1'
#
loop_
_entity.id
_entity.type
_entity.pdbx_description
1 polymer ?
#
loop_
_entity_poly.entity_id
_entity_poly.type
_entity_poly.pdbx_seq_one_letter_code
_entity_poly.pdbx_strand_id
1 'polypeptide(L)'
;MNTEAIRLSNQLAEAVPLLAGSNQRHDYEEALELVEYLIEHEPDNPLVDLLCARIAHYEDNDPAMADFNSRQREISTGPGVLRVLIAQHNLSLSDFENEIGKKSLVSRILSGDRQLTVSHIRALCARFGLSPSLFF
;
A
#
# COMPACT_ATOMS: atom_id res chain seq x y z
N MET A 1 32.51 -22.73 0.51
CA MET A 1 31.24 -22.18 -0.03
C MET A 1 30.42 -21.51 1.08
N ASN A 2 30.06 -22.23 2.16
CA ASN A 2 29.23 -21.66 3.25
C ASN A 2 29.88 -20.46 3.98
N THR A 3 31.20 -20.49 4.23
CA THR A 3 31.90 -19.40 4.95
C THR A 3 31.96 -18.10 4.15
N GLU A 4 32.05 -18.18 2.82
CA GLU A 4 32.17 -17.01 1.96
C GLU A 4 30.82 -16.28 1.82
N ALA A 5 29.72 -17.04 1.70
CA ALA A 5 28.38 -16.47 1.68
C ALA A 5 28.07 -15.72 2.99
N ILE A 6 28.44 -16.30 4.14
CA ILE A 6 28.28 -15.64 5.45
C ILE A 6 29.14 -14.37 5.53
N ARG A 7 30.37 -14.41 5.04
CA ARG A 7 31.27 -13.24 5.02
C ARG A 7 30.68 -12.10 4.19
N LEU A 8 30.22 -12.38 2.97
CA LEU A 8 29.61 -11.38 2.09
C LEU A 8 28.31 -10.83 2.69
N SER A 9 27.50 -11.68 3.32
CA SER A 9 26.29 -11.25 4.02
C SER A 9 26.60 -10.28 5.17
N ASN A 10 27.67 -10.52 5.94
CA ASN A 10 28.07 -9.62 7.02
C ASN A 10 28.57 -8.28 6.48
N GLN A 11 29.33 -8.28 5.39
CA GLN A 11 29.78 -7.04 4.74
C GLN A 11 28.61 -6.21 4.21
N LEU A 12 27.61 -6.88 3.62
CA LEU A 12 26.40 -6.22 3.19
C LEU A 12 25.62 -5.63 4.36
N ALA A 13 25.54 -6.35 5.49
CA ALA A 13 24.91 -5.87 6.72
C ALA A 13 25.63 -4.67 7.35
N GLU A 14 26.96 -4.59 7.21
CA GLU A 14 27.74 -3.42 7.62
C GLU A 14 27.51 -2.21 6.69
N ALA A 15 27.39 -2.45 5.38
CA ALA A 15 27.16 -1.40 4.39
C ALA A 15 25.71 -0.87 4.41
N VAL A 16 24.75 -1.72 4.78
CA VAL A 16 23.33 -1.36 4.88
C VAL A 16 22.79 -1.86 6.23
N PRO A 17 22.96 -1.07 7.31
CA PRO A 17 22.60 -1.48 8.68
C PRO A 17 21.13 -1.86 8.85
N LEU A 18 20.22 -1.34 8.02
CA LEU A 18 18.81 -1.73 8.04
C LEU A 18 18.62 -3.24 7.76
N LEU A 19 19.47 -3.83 6.93
CA LEU A 19 19.43 -5.28 6.64
C LEU A 19 19.79 -6.13 7.87
N ALA A 20 20.60 -5.57 8.77
CA ALA A 20 20.98 -6.17 10.05
C ALA A 20 19.92 -5.96 11.16
N GLY A 21 18.84 -5.23 10.89
CA GLY A 21 17.78 -4.93 11.86
C GLY A 21 18.03 -3.67 12.69
N SER A 22 18.77 -2.70 12.15
CA SER A 22 18.81 -1.37 12.76
C SER A 22 17.41 -0.73 12.78
N ASN A 23 17.12 0.00 13.85
CA ASN A 23 15.89 0.78 14.02
C ASN A 23 16.16 2.29 14.00
N GLN A 24 17.34 2.72 13.53
CA GLN A 24 17.65 4.14 13.40
C GLN A 24 16.96 4.72 12.17
N ARG A 25 16.43 5.94 12.32
CA ARG A 25 15.76 6.65 11.22
C ARG A 25 16.68 6.93 10.04
N HIS A 26 17.95 7.23 10.32
CA HIS A 26 18.96 7.48 9.30
C HIS A 26 19.19 6.26 8.40
N ASP A 27 19.37 5.07 8.99
CA ASP A 27 19.59 3.83 8.23
C ASP A 27 18.38 3.44 7.37
N TYR A 28 17.18 3.81 7.81
CA TYR A 28 15.95 3.70 7.03
C TYR A 28 15.95 4.65 5.82
N GLU A 29 16.36 5.91 6.01
CA GLU A 29 16.44 6.91 4.94
C GLU A 29 17.50 6.54 3.89
N GLU A 30 18.67 6.05 4.31
CA GLU A 30 19.69 5.55 3.38
C GLU A 30 19.20 4.32 2.58
N ALA A 31 18.44 3.42 3.22
CA ALA A 31 17.85 2.28 2.53
C ALA A 31 16.79 2.70 1.51
N LEU A 32 16.03 3.78 1.77
CA LEU A 32 15.10 4.37 0.79
C LEU A 32 15.84 4.91 -0.43
N GLU A 33 16.92 5.67 -0.21
CA GLU A 33 17.74 6.20 -1.31
C GLU A 33 18.33 5.06 -2.17
N LEU A 34 18.78 3.97 -1.52
CA LEU A 34 19.32 2.81 -2.22
C LEU A 34 18.25 2.06 -3.03
N VAL A 35 17.06 1.84 -2.48
CA VAL A 35 16.00 1.13 -3.21
C VAL A 35 15.47 1.97 -4.37
N GLU A 36 15.38 3.29 -4.21
CA GLU A 36 15.03 4.22 -5.30
C GLU A 36 16.04 4.12 -6.45
N TYR A 37 17.34 4.17 -6.14
CA TYR A 37 18.40 3.98 -7.13
C TYR A 37 18.29 2.64 -7.86
N LEU A 38 18.08 1.55 -7.12
CA LEU A 38 17.99 0.21 -7.70
C LEU A 38 16.76 0.06 -8.59
N ILE A 39 15.60 0.58 -8.20
CA ILE A 39 14.39 0.51 -9.03
C ILE A 39 14.60 1.24 -10.38
N GLU A 40 15.33 2.35 -10.37
CA GLU A 40 15.60 3.12 -11.59
C GLU A 40 16.68 2.49 -12.49
N HIS A 41 17.74 1.93 -11.90
CA HIS A 41 18.95 1.53 -12.64
C HIS A 41 19.16 0.02 -12.74
N GLU A 42 18.80 -0.74 -11.70
CA GLU A 42 19.00 -2.20 -11.60
C GLU A 42 17.79 -2.90 -10.96
N PRO A 43 16.59 -2.84 -11.57
CA PRO A 43 15.36 -3.32 -10.92
C PRO A 43 15.33 -4.83 -10.66
N ASP A 44 16.11 -5.60 -11.42
CA ASP A 44 16.24 -7.07 -11.25
C ASP A 44 17.26 -7.46 -10.17
N ASN A 45 17.91 -6.49 -9.50
CA ASN A 45 18.88 -6.76 -8.47
C ASN A 45 18.18 -7.38 -7.23
N PRO A 46 18.65 -8.54 -6.72
CA PRO A 46 18.03 -9.21 -5.57
C PRO A 46 17.97 -8.36 -4.28
N LEU A 47 18.78 -7.30 -4.20
CA LEU A 47 18.71 -6.36 -3.09
C LEU A 47 17.40 -5.58 -3.03
N VAL A 48 16.70 -5.39 -4.15
CA VAL A 48 15.41 -4.70 -4.18
C VAL A 48 14.41 -5.39 -3.26
N ASP A 49 14.18 -6.69 -3.45
CA ASP A 49 13.25 -7.47 -2.63
C ASP A 49 13.65 -7.46 -1.15
N LEU A 50 14.95 -7.57 -0.88
CA LEU A 50 15.48 -7.60 0.49
C LEU A 50 15.29 -6.26 1.21
N LEU A 51 15.58 -5.15 0.52
CA LEU A 51 15.39 -3.79 1.05
C LEU A 51 13.91 -3.51 1.25
N CYS A 52 13.05 -3.80 0.27
CA CYS A 52 11.61 -3.63 0.38
C CYS A 52 11.04 -4.38 1.60
N ALA A 53 11.47 -5.63 1.83
CA ALA A 53 11.02 -6.40 2.99
C ALA A 53 11.46 -5.79 4.32
N ARG A 54 12.67 -5.19 4.39
CA ARG A 54 13.20 -4.57 5.61
C ARG A 54 12.62 -3.18 5.87
N ILE A 55 12.41 -2.37 4.82
CA ILE A 55 11.74 -1.08 4.85
C ILE A 55 10.31 -1.28 5.37
N ALA A 56 9.55 -2.22 4.79
CA ALA A 56 8.19 -2.52 5.24
C ALA A 56 8.15 -2.94 6.71
N HIS A 57 9.10 -3.78 7.16
CA HIS A 57 9.21 -4.15 8.56
C HIS A 57 9.46 -2.94 9.46
N TYR A 58 10.35 -2.02 9.05
CA TYR A 58 10.62 -0.80 9.81
C TYR A 58 9.36 0.07 9.91
N GLU A 59 8.69 0.34 8.78
CA GLU A 59 7.47 1.16 8.71
C GLU A 59 6.31 0.58 9.53
N ASP A 60 6.15 -0.74 9.53
CA ASP A 60 5.12 -1.44 10.32
C ASP A 60 5.31 -1.26 11.84
N ASN A 61 6.56 -1.08 12.29
CA ASN A 61 6.94 -1.06 13.71
C ASN A 61 7.37 0.34 14.22
N ASP A 62 7.53 1.33 13.35
CA ASP A 62 7.91 2.69 13.73
C ASP A 62 6.76 3.37 14.52
N PRO A 63 6.98 3.79 15.78
CA PRO A 63 5.99 4.53 16.55
C PRO A 63 5.50 5.81 15.85
N ALA A 64 6.33 6.45 15.02
CA ALA A 64 5.92 7.63 14.26
C ALA A 64 4.87 7.32 13.18
N MET A 65 4.79 6.06 12.72
CA MET A 65 3.83 5.59 11.74
C MET A 65 2.60 4.90 12.35
N ALA A 66 2.57 4.67 13.66
CA ALA A 66 1.50 3.91 14.32
C ALA A 66 0.08 4.42 14.04
N ASP A 67 -0.13 5.73 14.04
CA ASP A 67 -1.42 6.37 13.72
C ASP A 67 -1.80 6.25 12.24
N PHE A 68 -0.81 6.27 11.35
CA PHE A 68 -1.02 6.03 9.93
C PHE A 68 -1.37 4.57 9.67
N ASN A 69 -0.60 3.64 10.22
CA ASN A 69 -0.80 2.19 10.08
C ASN A 69 -2.15 1.75 10.65
N SER A 70 -2.59 2.35 11.77
CA SER A 70 -3.91 2.06 12.34
C SER A 70 -5.03 2.52 11.41
N ARG A 71 -4.96 3.74 10.86
CA ARG A 71 -5.94 4.21 9.86
C ARG A 71 -5.94 3.35 8.60
N GLN A 72 -4.77 2.95 8.11
CA GLN A 72 -4.64 2.11 6.92
C GLN A 72 -5.29 0.74 7.12
N ARG A 73 -5.12 0.11 8.28
CA ARG A 73 -5.77 -1.17 8.65
C ARG A 73 -7.29 -1.07 8.79
N GLU A 74 -7.82 0.10 9.12
CA GLU A 74 -9.27 0.33 9.25
C GLU A 74 -9.98 0.62 7.91
N ILE A 75 -9.23 0.94 6.86
CA ILE A 75 -9.82 1.21 5.53
C ILE A 75 -10.31 -0.10 4.92
N SER A 76 -11.64 -0.24 4.83
CA SER A 76 -12.24 -1.29 4.02
C SER A 76 -11.99 -1.02 2.53
N THR A 77 -11.54 -2.05 1.80
CA THR A 77 -11.16 -1.98 0.38
C THR A 77 -12.27 -1.37 -0.49
N GLY A 78 -13.53 -1.78 -0.30
CA GLY A 78 -14.65 -1.30 -1.10
C GLY A 78 -14.90 0.22 -0.99
N PRO A 79 -15.13 0.77 0.21
CA PRO A 79 -15.19 2.21 0.43
C PRO A 79 -13.92 2.95 0.00
N GLY A 80 -12.74 2.34 0.15
CA GLY A 80 -11.47 2.88 -0.31
C GLY A 80 -11.46 3.12 -1.82
N VAL A 81 -11.80 2.12 -2.62
CA VAL A 81 -11.92 2.24 -4.08
C VAL A 81 -12.94 3.31 -4.47
N LEU A 82 -14.09 3.35 -3.80
CA LEU A 82 -15.11 4.35 -4.09
C LEU A 82 -14.61 5.78 -3.83
N ARG A 83 -13.84 6.02 -2.75
CA ARG A 83 -13.21 7.33 -2.48
C ARG A 83 -12.25 7.73 -3.59
N VAL A 84 -11.44 6.79 -4.08
CA VAL A 84 -10.52 7.03 -5.19
C VAL A 84 -11.27 7.39 -6.46
N LEU A 85 -12.36 6.67 -6.80
CA LEU A 85 -13.17 6.99 -7.98
C LEU A 85 -13.81 8.38 -7.90
N ILE A 86 -14.35 8.74 -6.74
CA ILE A 86 -14.90 10.08 -6.48
C ILE A 86 -13.84 11.15 -6.73
N ALA A 87 -12.64 10.98 -6.16
CA ALA A 87 -11.56 11.95 -6.27
C ALA A 87 -11.00 12.06 -7.70
N GLN A 88 -10.70 10.93 -8.34
CA GLN A 88 -10.07 10.88 -9.67
C GLN A 88 -11.00 11.37 -10.79
N HIS A 89 -12.30 11.13 -10.66
CA HIS A 89 -13.30 11.55 -11.66
C HIS A 89 -14.02 12.85 -11.27
N ASN A 90 -13.64 13.50 -10.16
CA ASN A 90 -14.28 14.70 -9.62
C ASN A 90 -15.81 14.56 -9.50
N LEU A 91 -16.27 13.40 -9.03
CA LEU A 91 -17.69 13.08 -8.92
C LEU A 91 -18.25 13.54 -7.58
N SER A 92 -19.51 13.93 -7.57
CA SER A 92 -20.29 14.10 -6.36
C SER A 92 -20.90 12.77 -5.91
N LEU A 93 -21.33 12.72 -4.65
CA LEU A 93 -22.03 11.55 -4.10
C LEU A 93 -23.38 11.25 -4.81
N SER A 94 -23.91 12.20 -5.57
CA SER A 94 -25.15 12.01 -6.34
C SER A 94 -24.91 11.32 -7.68
N ASP A 95 -23.66 11.28 -8.16
CA ASP A 95 -23.33 10.78 -9.50
C ASP A 95 -23.24 9.26 -9.58
N PHE A 96 -23.59 8.54 -8.49
CA PHE A 96 -23.59 7.08 -8.40
C PHE A 96 -25.00 6.48 -8.36
N GLU A 97 -26.01 7.22 -8.82
CA GLU A 97 -27.40 6.81 -8.73
C GLU A 97 -27.70 5.52 -9.54
N ASN A 98 -27.00 5.31 -10.65
CA ASN A 98 -27.18 4.13 -11.50
C ASN A 98 -26.47 2.89 -10.96
N GLU A 99 -25.39 3.05 -10.21
CA GLU A 99 -24.54 1.95 -9.75
C GLU A 99 -24.83 1.53 -8.30
N ILE A 100 -25.08 2.52 -7.44
CA ILE A 100 -25.27 2.35 -6.00
C ILE A 100 -26.66 2.83 -5.59
N GLY A 101 -27.09 3.99 -6.09
CA GLY A 101 -28.34 4.64 -5.74
C GLY A 101 -28.14 6.01 -5.12
N LYS A 102 -29.11 6.48 -4.35
CA LYS A 102 -29.15 7.85 -3.83
C LYS A 102 -27.92 8.21 -3.00
N LYS A 103 -27.57 9.50 -3.00
CA LYS A 103 -26.50 10.12 -2.19
C LYS A 103 -26.42 9.62 -0.73
N SER A 104 -27.56 9.38 -0.08
CA SER A 104 -27.60 8.90 1.30
C SER A 104 -27.09 7.46 1.47
N LEU A 105 -27.25 6.60 0.47
CA LEU A 105 -26.69 5.25 0.47
C LEU A 105 -25.18 5.29 0.21
N VAL A 106 -24.74 6.10 -0.76
CA VAL A 106 -23.32 6.32 -1.05
C VAL A 106 -22.58 6.84 0.19
N SER A 107 -23.17 7.81 0.90
CA SER A 107 -22.61 8.33 2.15
C SER A 107 -22.47 7.26 3.24
N ARG A 108 -23.47 6.38 3.39
CA ARG A 108 -23.44 5.28 4.37
C ARG A 108 -22.43 4.19 4.01
N ILE A 109 -22.15 4.01 2.72
CA ILE A 109 -21.10 3.10 2.28
C ILE A 109 -19.73 3.67 2.59
N LEU A 110 -19.53 4.97 2.34
CA LEU A 110 -18.28 5.66 2.64
C LEU A 110 -17.95 5.73 4.13
N SER A 111 -18.97 5.78 5.01
CA SER A 111 -18.81 5.71 6.47
C SER A 111 -18.62 4.29 7.00
N GLY A 112 -18.85 3.26 6.19
CA GLY A 112 -18.79 1.85 6.62
C GLY A 112 -20.08 1.31 7.24
N ASP A 113 -21.14 2.11 7.38
CA ASP A 113 -22.45 1.68 7.91
C ASP A 113 -23.18 0.68 7.00
N ARG A 114 -22.80 0.65 5.72
CA ARG A 114 -23.30 -0.25 4.70
C ARG A 114 -22.15 -0.76 3.83
N GLN A 115 -22.22 -2.02 3.46
CA GLN A 115 -21.25 -2.61 2.52
C GLN A 115 -21.73 -2.46 1.07
N LEU A 116 -20.78 -2.41 0.14
CA LEU A 116 -21.07 -2.56 -1.28
C LEU A 116 -21.55 -3.99 -1.52
N THR A 117 -22.67 -4.12 -2.23
CA THR A 117 -23.17 -5.43 -2.67
C THR A 117 -22.45 -5.85 -3.94
N VAL A 118 -22.53 -7.14 -4.28
CA VAL A 118 -22.00 -7.66 -5.54
C VAL A 118 -22.62 -6.96 -6.75
N SER A 119 -23.90 -6.56 -6.69
CA SER A 119 -24.54 -5.79 -7.77
C SER A 119 -23.95 -4.39 -7.91
N HIS A 120 -23.69 -3.69 -6.78
CA HIS A 120 -23.03 -2.38 -6.81
C HIS A 120 -21.63 -2.49 -7.42
N ILE A 121 -20.84 -3.49 -6.99
CA ILE A 121 -19.49 -3.73 -7.50
C ILE A 121 -19.51 -3.97 -9.01
N ARG A 122 -20.42 -4.83 -9.50
CA ARG A 122 -20.56 -5.08 -10.94
C ARG A 122 -20.91 -3.83 -11.74
N ALA A 123 -21.81 -2.99 -11.22
CA ALA A 123 -22.19 -1.76 -11.90
C ALA A 123 -21.03 -0.73 -11.93
N LEU A 124 -20.29 -0.60 -10.82
CA LEU A 124 -19.08 0.22 -10.77
C LEU A 124 -18.00 -0.28 -11.73
N CYS A 125 -17.73 -1.59 -11.73
CA CYS A 125 -16.80 -2.22 -12.66
C CYS A 125 -17.19 -1.96 -14.12
N ALA A 126 -18.49 -2.07 -14.46
CA ALA A 126 -18.98 -1.83 -15.81
C ALA A 126 -18.80 -0.36 -16.24
N ARG A 127 -19.04 0.60 -15.35
CA ARG A 127 -18.88 2.03 -15.67
C ARG A 127 -17.42 2.45 -15.80
N PHE A 128 -16.56 2.00 -14.89
CA PHE A 128 -15.18 2.48 -14.77
C PHE A 128 -14.15 1.53 -15.40
N GLY A 129 -14.58 0.40 -15.98
CA GLY A 129 -13.69 -0.58 -16.61
C GLY A 129 -12.76 -1.29 -15.62
N LEU A 130 -13.24 -1.52 -14.39
CA LEU A 130 -12.43 -2.06 -13.30
C LEU A 130 -12.58 -3.57 -13.14
N SER A 131 -11.54 -4.24 -12.65
CA SER A 131 -11.64 -5.62 -12.17
C SER A 131 -12.39 -5.67 -10.83
N PRO A 132 -13.35 -6.60 -10.63
CA PRO A 132 -14.01 -6.81 -9.34
C PRO A 132 -13.04 -7.15 -8.20
N SER A 133 -11.85 -7.68 -8.51
CA SER A 133 -10.83 -8.02 -7.52
C SER A 133 -10.33 -6.81 -6.72
N LEU A 134 -10.56 -5.58 -7.21
CA LEU A 134 -10.19 -4.36 -6.48
C LEU A 134 -11.06 -4.11 -5.24
N PHE A 135 -12.21 -4.77 -5.11
CA PHE A 135 -13.16 -4.52 -4.01
C PHE A 135 -13.08 -5.53 -2.86
N PHE A 136 -12.20 -6.54 -2.95
CA PHE A 136 -12.09 -7.65 -2.01
C PHE A 136 -10.67 -7.77 -1.45
#